data_AF-A0A183HX08-F1
#
_entry.id   AF-A0A183HX08-F1
#
_cell.length_a   1.000
_cell.length_b   1.000
_cell.length_c   1.000
_cell.angle_alpha   90.00
_cell.angle_beta   90.00
_cell.angle_gamma   90.00
#
_symmetry.space_group_name_H-M   'P 1'
#
loop_
_entity.id
_entity.type
_entity.pdbx_description
1 polymer ?
#
loop_
_entity_poly.entity_id
_entity_poly.type
_entity_poly.pdbx_seq_one_letter_code
_entity_poly.pdbx_strand_id
1 'polypeptide(L)'
;MIAGGGASVVYTDTICDLEGISELANYGEYSGDPSEVMTYEYAKTILSVLTEGPPHPKGKVLIIGGSIANFTNVAKTFKGIVRALEKYVERLLEHKVIIYVRRGGPNYQEGLKKMKETGLFYRLSYHILFHFLISSFFY
;
A
#
# COMPACT_ATOMS: atom_id res chain seq x y z
N MET A 1 5.57 -0.54 -0.10
CA MET A 1 5.26 -0.60 1.35
C MET A 1 4.59 -1.93 1.65
N ILE A 2 5.38 -2.96 1.96
CA ILE A 2 4.89 -4.33 2.07
C ILE A 2 4.95 -4.81 3.52
N ALA A 3 3.92 -5.52 3.96
CA ALA A 3 3.86 -6.03 5.32
C ALA A 3 4.27 -7.51 5.42
N GLY A 4 5.32 -7.78 6.19
CA GLY A 4 5.95 -9.09 6.37
C GLY A 4 7.15 -9.32 5.45
N GLY A 5 8.29 -9.73 6.03
CA GLY A 5 9.54 -9.95 5.29
C GLY A 5 9.45 -10.98 4.16
N GLY A 6 8.78 -12.11 4.37
CA GLY A 6 8.58 -13.09 3.28
C GLY A 6 7.73 -12.53 2.13
N ALA A 7 6.73 -11.72 2.44
CA ALA A 7 5.92 -11.07 1.41
C ALA A 7 6.72 -10.01 0.66
N SER A 8 7.53 -9.19 1.35
CA SER A 8 8.34 -8.16 0.67
C SER A 8 9.29 -8.75 -0.35
N VAL A 9 9.92 -9.89 -0.05
CA VAL A 9 10.77 -10.61 -1.01
C VAL A 9 9.96 -11.03 -2.24
N VAL A 10 8.82 -11.71 -2.05
CA VAL A 10 7.98 -12.18 -3.17
C VAL A 10 7.48 -11.02 -4.05
N TYR A 11 7.09 -9.89 -3.45
CA TYR A 11 6.69 -8.71 -4.23
C TYR A 11 7.86 -8.16 -5.06
N THR A 12 9.06 -8.12 -4.49
CA THR A 12 10.26 -7.66 -5.21
C THR A 12 10.64 -8.61 -6.33
N ASP A 13 10.66 -9.92 -6.07
CA ASP A 13 10.93 -10.94 -7.09
C ASP A 13 9.93 -10.82 -8.26
N THR A 14 8.64 -10.63 -7.95
CA THR A 14 7.61 -10.44 -8.98
C THR A 14 7.86 -9.18 -9.82
N ILE A 15 8.33 -8.08 -9.21
CA ILE A 15 8.66 -6.86 -9.96
C ILE A 15 9.89 -7.10 -10.85
N CYS A 16 10.88 -7.85 -10.36
CA CYS A 16 12.06 -8.23 -11.14
C CYS A 16 11.69 -9.10 -12.34
N ASP A 17 10.84 -10.12 -12.12
CA ASP A 17 10.39 -11.06 -13.16
C ASP A 17 9.57 -10.37 -14.26
N LEU A 18 8.89 -9.28 -13.94
CA LEU A 18 8.17 -8.43 -14.89
C LEU A 18 9.05 -7.34 -15.51
N GLU A 19 10.38 -7.52 -15.47
CA GLU A 19 11.39 -6.60 -16.01
C GLU A 19 11.34 -5.17 -15.40
N GLY A 20 10.75 -5.02 -14.22
CA GLY A 20 10.55 -3.73 -13.53
C GLY A 20 11.70 -3.31 -12.62
N ILE A 21 12.84 -4.01 -12.62
CA ILE A 21 13.93 -3.78 -11.66
C ILE A 21 14.53 -2.37 -11.76
N SER A 22 14.65 -1.81 -12.96
CA SER A 22 15.21 -0.46 -13.17
C SER A 22 14.32 0.64 -12.58
N GLU A 23 13.03 0.35 -12.38
CA GLU A 23 12.02 1.28 -11.83
C GLU A 23 11.71 0.98 -10.35
N LEU A 24 12.30 -0.06 -9.76
CA LEU A 24 12.10 -0.41 -8.36
C LEU A 24 12.80 0.61 -7.45
N ALA A 25 12.01 1.48 -6.83
CA ALA A 25 12.54 2.55 -5.99
C ALA A 25 13.07 2.08 -4.63
N ASN A 26 12.46 1.06 -4.02
CA ASN A 26 12.85 0.62 -2.69
C ASN A 26 12.47 -0.85 -2.39
N TYR A 27 13.26 -1.48 -1.53
CA TYR A 27 12.95 -2.72 -0.85
C TYR A 27 12.83 -2.46 0.65
N GLY A 28 11.78 -2.97 1.27
CA GLY A 28 11.58 -2.81 2.71
C GLY A 28 10.23 -3.34 3.17
N GLU A 29 10.11 -3.54 4.48
CA GLU A 29 8.94 -4.16 5.09
C GLU A 29 8.55 -3.51 6.41
N TYR A 30 7.34 -3.81 6.87
CA TYR A 30 6.92 -3.63 8.25
C TYR A 30 6.20 -4.88 8.76
N SER A 31 6.53 -5.33 9.97
CA SER A 31 5.95 -6.55 10.57
C SER A 31 5.95 -6.49 12.10
N GLY A 32 5.47 -7.54 12.76
CA GLY A 32 5.45 -7.62 14.23
C GLY A 32 4.32 -6.84 14.92
N ASP A 33 3.19 -6.63 14.23
CA ASP A 33 2.04 -5.85 14.73
C ASP A 33 2.39 -4.42 15.19
N PRO A 34 2.92 -3.58 14.28
CA PRO A 34 3.32 -2.23 14.65
C PRO A 34 2.10 -1.38 15.06
N SER A 35 2.37 -0.36 15.88
CA SER A 35 1.34 0.60 16.29
C SER A 35 0.90 1.49 15.13
N GLU A 36 -0.24 2.16 15.29
CA GLU A 36 -0.74 3.16 14.33
C GLU A 36 0.32 4.25 14.09
N VAL A 37 0.97 4.73 15.17
CA VAL A 37 2.00 5.78 15.11
C VAL A 37 3.24 5.30 14.35
N MET A 38 3.74 4.10 14.65
CA MET A 38 4.90 3.55 13.92
C MET A 38 4.59 3.37 12.43
N THR A 39 3.38 2.89 12.11
CA THR A 39 2.97 2.72 10.72
C THR A 39 2.80 4.07 10.01
N TYR A 40 2.27 5.08 10.69
CA TYR A 40 2.17 6.45 10.16
C TYR A 40 3.55 7.04 9.86
N GLU A 41 4.50 6.95 10.80
CA GLU A 41 5.86 7.47 10.61
C GLU A 41 6.59 6.76 9.47
N TYR A 42 6.44 5.44 9.37
CA TYR A 42 6.97 4.67 8.25
C TYR A 42 6.37 5.10 6.91
N ALA A 43 5.04 5.17 6.82
CA ALA A 43 4.34 5.58 5.60
C ALA A 43 4.70 7.01 5.20
N LYS A 44 4.78 7.95 6.15
CA LYS A 44 5.19 9.34 5.93
C LYS A 44 6.56 9.42 5.25
N THR A 45 7.54 8.64 5.72
CA THR A 45 8.89 8.60 5.13
C THR A 45 8.86 8.13 3.68
N ILE A 46 8.14 7.03 3.40
CA ILE A 46 8.00 6.51 2.03
C ILE A 46 7.32 7.53 1.11
N LEU A 47 6.24 8.17 1.57
CA LEU A 47 5.52 9.19 0.78
C LEU A 47 6.39 10.42 0.53
N SER A 48 7.22 10.80 1.50
CA SER A 48 8.17 11.92 1.36
C SER A 48 9.18 11.68 0.23
N VAL A 49 9.79 10.50 0.20
CA VAL A 49 10.76 10.11 -0.84
C VAL A 49 10.04 9.90 -2.18
N LEU A 50 8.87 9.26 -2.18
CA LEU A 50 8.08 9.02 -3.39
C LEU A 50 7.72 10.33 -4.12
N THR A 51 7.48 11.40 -3.37
CA THR A 51 7.07 12.71 -3.89
C THR A 51 8.21 13.72 -3.91
N GLU A 52 9.46 13.29 -3.73
CA GLU A 52 10.63 14.16 -3.85
C GLU A 52 10.95 14.49 -5.32
N GLY A 53 11.40 15.72 -5.56
CA GLY A 53 11.79 16.21 -6.88
C GLY A 53 10.63 16.42 -7.86
N PRO A 54 10.92 16.63 -9.16
CA PRO A 54 9.90 16.81 -10.17
C PRO A 54 9.10 15.52 -10.43
N PRO A 55 7.82 15.61 -10.84
CA PRO A 55 7.01 14.46 -11.22
C PRO A 55 7.62 13.65 -12.37
N HIS A 56 7.49 12.33 -12.29
CA HIS A 56 7.91 11.44 -13.38
C HIS A 56 6.86 11.47 -14.52
N PRO A 57 7.24 11.55 -15.80
CA PRO A 57 6.29 11.70 -16.92
C PRO A 57 5.22 10.60 -16.99
N LYS A 58 5.57 9.37 -16.59
CA LYS A 58 4.66 8.21 -16.55
C LYS A 58 3.84 8.11 -15.25
N GLY A 59 4.00 9.04 -14.33
CA GLY A 59 3.54 8.90 -12.95
C GLY A 59 4.39 7.90 -12.17
N LYS A 60 3.93 7.54 -10.96
CA LYS A 60 4.59 6.57 -10.07
C LYS A 60 3.55 5.58 -9.52
N VAL A 61 4.00 4.40 -9.13
CA VAL A 61 3.14 3.37 -8.54
C VAL A 61 3.55 3.12 -7.10
N LEU A 62 2.56 3.14 -6.18
CA LEU A 62 2.74 2.76 -4.79
C LEU A 62 2.00 1.46 -4.50
N ILE A 63 2.76 0.41 -4.18
CA ILE A 63 2.20 -0.88 -3.78
C ILE A 63 2.14 -0.96 -2.25
N ILE A 64 0.92 -1.07 -1.72
CA ILE A 64 0.61 -1.29 -0.31
C ILE A 64 0.10 -2.72 -0.15
N GLY A 65 1.02 -3.63 0.14
CA GLY A 65 0.81 -5.06 -0.02
C GLY A 65 1.14 -5.88 1.21
N GLY A 66 0.96 -7.18 1.09
CA GLY A 66 1.47 -8.17 2.02
C GLY A 66 0.61 -9.43 2.07
N SER A 67 1.11 -10.46 2.76
CA SER A 67 0.39 -11.72 2.99
C SER A 67 -0.87 -11.54 3.87
N ILE A 68 -1.56 -12.64 4.16
CA ILE A 68 -2.62 -12.66 5.19
C ILE A 68 -1.92 -12.66 6.54
N ALA A 69 -2.14 -11.62 7.36
CA ALA A 69 -1.51 -11.53 8.66
C ALA A 69 -2.13 -12.51 9.67
N ASN A 70 -1.30 -13.11 10.53
CA ASN A 70 -1.77 -14.02 11.58
C ASN A 70 -2.31 -13.25 12.80
N PHE A 71 -1.58 -12.23 13.24
CA PHE A 71 -1.88 -11.49 14.49
C PHE A 71 -1.89 -9.96 14.32
N THR A 72 -1.32 -9.42 13.24
CA THR A 72 -1.30 -7.97 13.02
C THR A 72 -2.70 -7.41 12.80
N ASN A 73 -3.05 -6.36 13.55
CA ASN A 73 -4.31 -5.66 13.36
C ASN A 73 -4.24 -4.76 12.11
N VAL A 74 -4.90 -5.19 11.03
CA VAL A 74 -4.85 -4.49 9.74
C VAL A 74 -5.55 -3.13 9.82
N ALA A 75 -6.67 -3.01 10.54
CA ALA A 75 -7.36 -1.73 10.71
C ALA A 75 -6.47 -0.68 11.39
N LYS A 76 -5.72 -1.09 12.43
CA LYS A 76 -4.79 -0.20 13.17
C LYS A 76 -3.64 0.28 12.29
N THR A 77 -2.99 -0.63 11.57
CA THR A 77 -1.88 -0.28 10.68
C THR A 77 -2.37 0.58 9.51
N PHE A 78 -3.49 0.22 8.88
CA PHE A 78 -4.05 0.98 7.77
C PHE A 78 -4.53 2.37 8.19
N LYS A 79 -5.02 2.55 9.43
CA LYS A 79 -5.32 3.88 9.96
C LYS A 79 -4.08 4.79 9.98
N GLY A 80 -2.91 4.26 10.34
CA GLY A 80 -1.65 5.00 10.27
C GLY A 80 -1.28 5.38 8.83
N ILE A 81 -1.46 4.45 7.89
CA ILE A 81 -1.21 4.69 6.46
C ILE A 81 -2.16 5.76 5.89
N VAL A 82 -3.45 5.67 6.18
CA VAL A 82 -4.48 6.66 5.77
C VAL A 82 -4.09 8.05 6.25
N ARG A 83 -3.74 8.20 7.53
CA ARG A 83 -3.29 9.50 8.07
C ARG A 83 -2.07 10.06 7.34
N ALA A 84 -1.16 9.21 6.88
CA ALA A 84 0.00 9.65 6.12
C ALA A 84 -0.41 10.07 4.70
N LEU A 85 -1.31 9.33 4.05
CA LEU A 85 -1.82 9.66 2.72
C LEU A 85 -2.57 11.00 2.72
N GLU A 86 -3.42 11.23 3.72
CA GLU A 86 -4.15 12.50 3.92
C GLU A 86 -3.22 13.71 3.96
N LYS A 87 -2.03 13.56 4.56
CA LYS A 87 -1.02 14.63 4.63
C LYS A 87 -0.32 14.90 3.28
N TYR A 88 -0.31 13.93 2.37
CA TYR A 88 0.42 14.01 1.10
C TYR A 88 -0.50 14.08 -0.13
N VAL A 89 -1.81 14.24 0.04
CA VAL A 89 -2.80 14.20 -1.06
C VAL A 89 -2.38 15.07 -2.26
N GLU A 90 -2.06 16.34 -2.03
CA GLU A 90 -1.71 17.28 -3.11
C GLU A 90 -0.48 16.79 -3.89
N ARG A 91 0.58 16.37 -3.18
CA ARG A 91 1.80 15.83 -3.79
C ARG A 91 1.54 14.52 -4.51
N LEU A 92 0.67 13.66 -3.99
CA LEU A 92 0.31 12.39 -4.65
C LEU A 92 -0.45 12.62 -5.96
N LEU A 93 -1.32 13.62 -6.01
CA LEU A 93 -2.02 14.04 -7.22
C LEU A 93 -1.04 14.65 -8.24
N GLU A 94 -0.17 15.55 -7.80
CA GLU A 94 0.86 16.18 -8.65
C GLU A 94 1.78 15.12 -9.29
N HIS A 95 2.22 14.14 -8.51
CA HIS A 95 3.08 13.05 -8.98
C HIS A 95 2.34 11.94 -9.72
N LYS A 96 1.01 12.06 -9.91
CA LYS A 96 0.15 11.08 -10.59
C LYS A 96 0.34 9.67 -10.02
N VAL A 97 0.33 9.56 -8.68
CA VAL A 97 0.57 8.28 -8.01
C VAL A 97 -0.65 7.38 -8.12
N ILE A 98 -0.44 6.15 -8.59
CA ILE A 98 -1.44 5.08 -8.59
C ILE A 98 -1.16 4.14 -7.43
N ILE A 99 -2.16 3.88 -6.60
CA ILE A 99 -2.03 3.11 -5.36
C ILE A 99 -2.74 1.77 -5.49
N TYR A 100 -1.98 0.68 -5.38
CA TYR A 100 -2.51 -0.69 -5.35
C TYR A 100 -2.48 -1.22 -3.92
N VAL A 101 -3.61 -1.70 -3.42
CA VAL A 101 -3.76 -2.19 -2.05
C VAL A 101 -4.20 -3.64 -2.05
N ARG A 102 -3.43 -4.51 -1.39
CA ARG A 102 -3.81 -5.90 -1.10
C ARG A 102 -3.36 -6.29 0.28
N ARG A 103 -4.30 -6.63 1.17
CA ARG A 103 -3.98 -7.14 2.50
C ARG A 103 -5.10 -8.01 3.06
N GLY A 104 -4.73 -9.03 3.83
CA GLY A 104 -5.64 -9.82 4.66
C GLY A 104 -5.13 -9.94 6.09
N GLY A 105 -5.96 -10.46 7.00
CA GLY A 105 -5.63 -10.67 8.41
C GLY A 105 -6.68 -10.06 9.35
N PRO A 106 -6.45 -10.01 10.67
CA PRO A 106 -7.40 -9.45 11.63
C PRO A 106 -7.86 -8.03 11.26
N ASN A 107 -9.18 -7.82 11.24
CA ASN A 107 -9.86 -6.55 10.95
C ASN A 107 -9.54 -5.93 9.56
N TYR A 108 -9.14 -6.75 8.58
CA TYR A 108 -8.76 -6.25 7.26
C TYR A 108 -9.91 -5.58 6.50
N GLN A 109 -11.16 -6.02 6.68
CA GLN A 109 -12.31 -5.43 5.99
C GLN A 109 -12.47 -3.95 6.37
N GLU A 110 -12.32 -3.62 7.66
CA GLU A 110 -12.37 -2.24 8.15
C GLU A 110 -11.19 -1.43 7.59
N GLY A 111 -9.98 -1.99 7.61
CA GLY A 111 -8.80 -1.34 7.04
C GLY A 111 -8.98 -1.02 5.55
N LEU A 112 -9.39 -2.00 4.75
CA LEU A 112 -9.60 -1.83 3.30
C LEU A 112 -10.75 -0.86 3.01
N LYS A 113 -11.84 -0.90 3.80
CA LYS A 113 -12.94 0.05 3.69
C LYS A 113 -12.44 1.49 3.87
N LYS A 114 -11.66 1.75 4.92
CA LYS A 114 -11.08 3.09 5.18
C LYS A 114 -10.18 3.54 4.03
N MET A 115 -9.28 2.68 3.54
CA MET A 115 -8.44 3.00 2.37
C MET A 115 -9.26 3.36 1.14
N LYS A 116 -10.37 2.63 0.89
CA LYS A 116 -11.29 2.90 -0.23
C LYS A 116 -11.94 4.26 -0.10
N GLU A 117 -12.48 4.55 1.08
CA GLU A 117 -13.18 5.80 1.38
C GLU A 117 -12.24 7.00 1.25
N THR A 118 -11.02 6.91 1.78
CA THR A 118 -9.99 7.94 1.61
C THR A 118 -9.64 8.15 0.14
N GLY A 119 -9.42 7.07 -0.63
CA GLY A 119 -9.11 7.16 -2.05
C GLY A 119 -10.19 7.88 -2.85
N LEU A 120 -11.46 7.54 -2.60
CA LEU A 120 -12.62 8.16 -3.24
C LEU A 120 -12.78 9.63 -2.83
N PHE A 121 -12.65 9.94 -1.53
CA PHE A 121 -12.83 11.29 -1.01
C PHE A 121 -11.81 12.28 -1.60
N TYR A 122 -10.54 11.87 -1.67
CA TYR A 122 -9.45 12.71 -2.19
C TYR A 122 -9.20 12.55 -3.69
N ARG A 123 -10.01 11.76 -4.40
CA ARG A 123 -9.86 11.47 -5.84
C ARG A 123 -8.48 10.91 -6.21
N LEU A 124 -7.87 10.17 -5.29
CA LEU A 124 -6.62 9.48 -5.54
C LEU A 124 -6.89 8.22 -6.40
N SER A 125 -5.96 7.87 -7.29
CA SER A 125 -6.09 6.65 -8.10
C SER A 125 -5.83 5.41 -7.24
N TYR A 126 -6.89 4.66 -6.94
CA TYR A 126 -6.86 3.51 -6.02
C TYR A 126 -7.39 2.23 -6.66
N HIS A 127 -6.66 1.13 -6.46
CA HIS A 127 -7.11 -0.21 -6.79
C HIS A 127 -7.00 -1.10 -5.54
N ILE A 128 -8.15 -1.46 -4.97
CA ILE A 128 -8.21 -2.45 -3.89
C ILE A 128 -8.44 -3.82 -4.50
N LEU A 129 -7.46 -4.70 -4.30
CA LEU A 129 -7.48 -6.06 -4.80
C LEU A 129 -8.08 -6.98 -3.75
N PHE A 130 -9.31 -7.42 -3.99
CA PHE A 130 -9.97 -8.45 -3.19
C PHE A 130 -9.62 -9.83 -3.71
N HIS A 131 -9.40 -10.79 -2.80
CA HIS A 131 -9.39 -12.20 -3.15
C HIS A 131 -10.82 -12.72 -3.11
N PHE A 132 -11.50 -12.71 -4.27
CA PHE A 132 -12.63 -13.61 -4.53
C PHE A 132 -12.20 -14.55 -5.66
N LEU A 133 -11.35 -15.53 -5.34
CA LEU A 133 -11.02 -16.61 -6.29
C LEU A 133 -11.84 -17.88 -6.05
N ILE A 134 -12.82 -17.87 -5.13
CA ILE A 134 -13.75 -19.00 -4.91
C ILE A 134 -15.19 -18.53 -4.64
N SER A 135 -15.75 -17.60 -5.42
CA SER A 135 -17.22 -17.41 -5.39
C SER A 135 -17.87 -17.12 -6.74
N SER A 136 -17.12 -17.22 -7.84
CA SER A 136 -17.67 -16.98 -9.19
C SER A 136 -17.67 -18.24 -10.07
N PHE A 137 -17.38 -19.41 -9.49
CA PHE A 137 -17.43 -20.73 -10.17
C PHE A 137 -18.44 -21.72 -9.56
N PHE A 138 -19.21 -21.29 -8.57
CA PHE A 138 -20.32 -22.07 -8.02
C PHE A 138 -21.53 -21.16 -7.90
N TYR A 139 -22.24 -20.95 -9.01
CA TYR A 139 -23.70 -20.90 -9.14
C TYR A 139 -24.03 -20.76 -10.64
#